data_AF-A0A1B0ZFW3-F1
#
_entry.id   AF-A0A1B0ZFW3-F1
#
_cell.length_a   1.000
_cell.length_b   1.000
_cell.length_c   1.000
_cell.angle_alpha   90.00
_cell.angle_beta   90.00
_cell.angle_gamma   90.00
#
_symmetry.space_group_name_H-M   'P 1'
#
loop_
_entity.id
_entity.type
_entity.pdbx_description
1 polymer ?
#
loop_
_entity_poly.entity_id
_entity_poly.type
_entity_poly.pdbx_seq_one_letter_code
_entity_poly.pdbx_strand_id
1 'polypeptide(L)'
;MNNSPEEHTPDQKAALERLSVAQGNLVKSREAYEKAVEGLEAIKAYNETMKPLMAYYDNGWQADVTATDSIFERPEAAGEDEIWDMHGGQYELMRELLALSSQFFVRVPGEDSDEN
;
A
#
# COMPACT_ATOMS: atom_id res chain seq x y z
N MET A 1 -3.62 -6.80 57.37
CA MET A 1 -4.46 -6.52 56.19
C MET A 1 -4.18 -7.64 55.19
N ASN A 2 -5.06 -8.64 55.13
CA ASN A 2 -4.95 -9.71 54.13
C ASN A 2 -5.52 -9.19 52.83
N ASN A 3 -4.65 -8.87 51.87
CA ASN A 3 -5.04 -8.72 50.47
C ASN A 3 -5.29 -10.13 49.93
N SER A 4 -6.52 -10.65 50.09
CA SER A 4 -6.94 -11.77 49.27
C SER A 4 -7.00 -11.28 47.81
N PRO A 5 -6.39 -11.99 46.85
CA PRO A 5 -6.62 -11.69 45.44
C PRO A 5 -8.12 -11.85 45.18
N GLU A 6 -8.78 -10.82 44.66
CA GLU A 6 -10.17 -10.96 44.22
C GLU A 6 -10.23 -12.03 43.15
N GLU A 7 -10.85 -13.18 43.46
CA GLU A 7 -11.07 -14.23 42.48
C GLU A 7 -12.05 -13.72 41.41
N HIS A 8 -11.56 -13.53 40.20
CA HIS A 8 -12.40 -13.14 39.07
C HIS A 8 -13.50 -14.20 38.81
N THR A 9 -14.72 -13.73 38.53
CA THR A 9 -15.82 -14.59 38.09
C THR A 9 -15.49 -15.24 36.74
N PRO A 10 -16.11 -16.37 36.37
CA PRO A 10 -15.93 -16.99 35.06
C PRO A 10 -16.15 -16.00 33.90
N ASP A 11 -17.17 -15.16 34.01
CA ASP A 11 -17.49 -14.15 32.99
C ASP A 11 -16.39 -13.08 32.88
N GLN A 12 -15.83 -12.65 34.01
CA GLN A 12 -14.70 -11.71 34.03
C GLN A 12 -13.45 -12.31 33.38
N LYS A 13 -13.15 -13.59 33.65
CA LYS A 13 -12.02 -14.29 33.01
C LYS A 13 -12.22 -14.40 31.51
N ALA A 14 -13.40 -14.81 31.06
CA ALA A 14 -13.72 -14.90 29.64
C ALA A 14 -13.68 -13.53 28.93
N ALA A 15 -14.10 -12.46 29.61
CA ALA A 15 -13.98 -11.10 29.09
C ALA A 15 -12.52 -10.66 28.95
N LEU A 16 -11.67 -10.94 29.95
CA LEU A 16 -10.24 -10.65 29.89
C LEU A 16 -9.54 -11.40 28.75
N GLU A 17 -9.91 -12.66 28.49
CA GLU A 17 -9.38 -13.42 27.36
C GLU A 17 -9.73 -12.77 26.01
N ARG A 18 -10.99 -12.36 25.80
CA ARG A 18 -11.40 -11.65 24.59
C ARG A 18 -10.68 -10.31 24.42
N LEU A 19 -10.53 -9.55 25.51
CA LEU A 19 -9.79 -8.28 25.51
C LEU A 19 -8.31 -8.49 25.20
N SER A 20 -7.69 -9.57 25.70
CA SER A 20 -6.30 -9.91 25.38
C SER A 20 -6.11 -10.21 23.89
N VAL A 21 -7.04 -10.96 23.28
CA VAL A 21 -7.05 -11.19 21.83
C VAL A 21 -7.22 -9.88 21.06
N ALA A 22 -8.16 -9.03 21.48
CA ALA A 22 -8.39 -7.72 20.86
C ALA A 22 -7.15 -6.81 20.97
N GLN A 23 -6.46 -6.81 22.11
CA GLN A 23 -5.21 -6.08 22.31
C GLN A 23 -4.12 -6.59 21.36
N GLY A 24 -3.99 -7.90 21.20
CA GLY A 24 -3.06 -8.50 20.23
C GLY A 24 -3.35 -8.06 18.80
N ASN A 25 -4.63 -8.00 18.40
CA ASN A 25 -5.04 -7.51 17.09
C ASN A 25 -4.77 -6.01 16.94
N LEU A 26 -5.06 -5.19 17.97
CA LEU A 26 -4.82 -3.75 17.96
C LEU A 26 -3.33 -3.42 17.73
N VAL A 27 -2.43 -4.13 18.40
CA VAL A 27 -0.98 -3.95 18.22
C VAL A 27 -0.59 -4.25 16.76
N LYS A 28 -1.00 -5.40 16.23
CA LYS A 28 -0.73 -5.78 14.83
C LYS A 28 -1.29 -4.77 13.83
N SER A 29 -2.49 -4.26 14.06
CA SER A 29 -3.11 -3.24 13.20
C SER A 29 -2.34 -1.93 13.20
N ARG A 30 -1.78 -1.50 14.34
CA ARG A 30 -0.95 -0.29 14.43
C ARG A 30 0.34 -0.43 13.62
N GLU A 31 1.02 -1.55 13.77
CA GLU A 31 2.24 -1.85 12.99
C GLU A 31 1.96 -1.92 11.48
N ALA A 32 0.84 -2.53 11.09
CA ALA A 32 0.41 -2.58 9.69
C ALA A 32 0.07 -1.18 9.14
N TYR A 33 -0.56 -0.33 9.96
CA TYR A 33 -0.91 1.04 9.57
C TYR A 33 0.34 1.90 9.30
N GLU A 34 1.36 1.82 10.16
CA GLU A 34 2.62 2.56 9.95
C GLU A 34 3.26 2.21 8.60
N LYS A 35 3.36 0.90 8.29
CA LYS A 35 3.87 0.43 6.99
C LYS A 35 2.99 0.86 5.82
N ALA A 36 1.67 0.88 6.00
CA ALA A 36 0.75 1.32 4.95
C ALA A 36 0.92 2.81 4.64
N VAL A 37 1.16 3.65 5.66
CA VAL A 37 1.45 5.08 5.48
C VAL A 37 2.77 5.28 4.75
N GLU A 38 3.83 4.58 5.15
CA GLU A 38 5.12 4.62 4.44
C GLU A 38 5.00 4.17 2.98
N GLY A 39 4.27 3.07 2.74
CA GLY A 39 3.99 2.57 1.41
C GLY A 39 3.21 3.58 0.55
N LEU A 40 2.24 4.28 1.13
CA LEU A 40 1.49 5.33 0.42
C LEU A 40 2.40 6.47 -0.03
N GLU A 41 3.31 6.94 0.84
CA GLU A 41 4.26 7.99 0.47
C GLU A 41 5.25 7.51 -0.61
N ALA A 42 5.69 6.25 -0.56
CA ALA A 42 6.52 5.65 -1.59
C ALA A 42 5.77 5.58 -2.95
N ILE A 43 4.50 5.19 -2.95
CA ILE A 43 3.65 5.18 -4.14
C ILE A 43 3.49 6.58 -4.75
N LYS A 44 3.27 7.60 -3.90
CA LYS A 44 3.18 8.99 -4.36
C LYS A 44 4.49 9.44 -5.01
N ALA A 45 5.62 9.18 -4.36
CA ALA A 45 6.94 9.52 -4.90
C ALA A 45 7.18 8.82 -6.25
N TYR A 46 6.86 7.53 -6.34
CA TYR A 46 6.97 6.77 -7.58
C TYR A 46 6.15 7.37 -8.72
N ASN A 47 4.89 7.74 -8.45
CA ASN A 47 4.03 8.39 -9.43
C ASN A 47 4.58 9.73 -9.92
N GLU A 48 5.20 10.53 -9.04
CA GLU A 48 5.84 11.79 -9.44
C GLU A 48 7.07 11.56 -10.31
N THR A 49 7.90 10.54 -9.99
CA THR A 49 9.11 10.24 -10.78
C THR A 49 8.79 9.70 -12.17
N MET A 50 7.65 9.02 -12.35
CA MET A 50 7.22 8.51 -13.65
C MET A 50 6.80 9.61 -14.63
N LYS A 51 6.30 10.76 -14.14
CA LYS A 51 5.83 11.86 -15.02
C LYS A 51 6.91 12.38 -15.99
N PRO A 52 8.09 12.82 -15.54
CA PRO A 52 9.13 13.28 -16.46
C PRO A 52 9.68 12.14 -17.33
N LEU A 53 9.69 10.89 -16.82
CA LEU A 53 10.15 9.73 -17.59
C LEU A 53 9.23 9.43 -18.76
N MET A 54 7.91 9.41 -18.54
CA MET A 54 6.92 9.22 -19.61
C MET A 54 6.91 10.41 -20.57
N ALA A 55 7.06 11.64 -20.07
CA ALA A 55 7.20 12.81 -20.93
C ALA A 55 8.44 12.70 -21.86
N TYR A 56 9.55 12.15 -21.36
CA TYR A 56 10.72 11.88 -22.19
C TYR A 56 10.45 10.77 -23.22
N TYR A 57 9.85 9.65 -22.78
CA TYR A 57 9.46 8.54 -23.63
C TYR A 57 8.61 8.98 -24.82
N ASP A 58 7.58 9.78 -24.55
CA ASP A 58 6.62 10.24 -25.56
C ASP A 58 7.20 11.25 -26.56
N ASN A 59 8.22 12.03 -26.18
CA ASN A 59 8.63 13.22 -26.93
C ASN A 59 10.08 13.23 -27.44
N GLY A 60 10.98 12.44 -26.86
CA GLY A 60 12.42 12.54 -27.15
C GLY A 60 13.15 11.19 -27.28
N TRP A 61 12.64 10.15 -26.60
CA TRP A 61 13.30 8.86 -26.49
C TRP A 61 13.70 8.25 -27.84
N GLN A 62 12.76 8.14 -28.79
CA GLN A 62 13.03 7.53 -30.09
C GLN A 62 14.15 8.26 -30.87
N ALA A 63 14.19 9.58 -30.78
CA ALA A 63 15.19 10.39 -31.48
C ALA A 63 16.59 10.14 -30.89
N ASP A 64 16.70 10.12 -29.56
CA ASP A 64 17.97 9.89 -28.86
C ASP A 64 18.47 8.46 -29.04
N VAL A 65 17.59 7.47 -28.96
CA VAL A 65 17.93 6.06 -29.23
C VAL A 65 18.45 5.89 -30.65
N THR A 66 17.78 6.49 -31.63
CA THR A 66 18.21 6.44 -33.04
C THR A 66 19.56 7.15 -33.23
N ALA A 67 19.75 8.32 -32.61
CA ALA A 67 20.99 9.09 -32.73
C ALA A 67 22.20 8.40 -32.07
N THR A 68 21.95 7.51 -31.11
CA THR A 68 22.97 6.80 -30.33
C THR A 68 23.12 5.33 -30.73
N ASP A 69 22.46 4.86 -31.79
CA ASP A 69 22.41 3.44 -32.16
C ASP A 69 23.78 2.82 -32.47
N SER A 70 24.76 3.63 -32.87
CA SER A 70 26.14 3.19 -33.09
C SER A 70 26.98 3.05 -31.82
N ILE A 71 26.46 3.45 -30.64
CA ILE A 71 27.18 3.43 -29.37
C ILE A 71 26.87 2.10 -28.66
N PHE A 72 27.93 1.34 -28.34
CA PHE A 72 27.80 0.03 -27.70
C PHE A 72 27.27 0.12 -26.25
N GLU A 73 27.81 1.04 -25.45
CA GLU A 73 27.34 1.27 -24.08
C GLU A 73 26.32 2.41 -24.07
N ARG A 74 25.06 2.08 -23.82
CA ARG A 74 23.96 3.04 -23.69
C ARG A 74 23.34 2.95 -22.28
N PRO A 75 22.74 4.04 -21.78
CA PRO A 75 21.95 3.99 -20.55
C PRO A 75 20.83 2.95 -20.64
N GLU A 76 20.43 2.39 -19.51
CA GLU A 76 19.27 1.47 -19.39
C GLU A 76 18.01 2.08 -20.00
N ALA A 77 17.79 3.38 -19.81
CA ALA A 77 16.68 4.12 -20.41
C ALA A 77 16.65 4.10 -21.95
N ALA A 78 17.72 3.69 -22.65
CA ALA A 78 17.74 3.50 -24.09
C ALA A 78 17.22 2.12 -24.54
N GLY A 79 16.99 1.19 -23.60
CA GLY A 79 16.30 -0.07 -23.86
C GLY A 79 14.84 0.16 -24.24
N GLU A 80 14.35 -0.60 -25.21
CA GLU A 80 12.97 -0.49 -25.72
C GLU A 80 11.93 -0.74 -24.61
N ASP A 81 12.23 -1.70 -23.73
CA ASP A 81 11.26 -2.20 -22.75
C ASP A 81 11.39 -1.52 -21.38
N GLU A 82 12.53 -0.93 -21.01
CA GLU A 82 12.80 -0.52 -19.62
C GLU A 82 11.83 0.55 -19.09
N ILE A 83 11.55 1.60 -19.88
CA ILE A 83 10.60 2.64 -19.48
C ILE A 83 9.16 2.11 -19.56
N TRP A 84 8.88 1.27 -20.55
CA TRP A 84 7.56 0.70 -20.79
C TRP A 84 7.14 -0.29 -19.69
N ASP A 85 8.06 -1.14 -19.24
CA ASP A 85 7.86 -2.10 -18.15
C ASP A 85 7.58 -1.38 -16.84
N MET A 86 8.31 -0.31 -16.54
CA MET A 86 8.02 0.55 -15.39
C MET A 86 6.62 1.16 -15.48
N HIS A 87 6.21 1.64 -16.66
CA HIS A 87 4.86 2.15 -16.85
C HIS A 87 3.78 1.07 -16.66
N GLY A 88 4.02 -0.15 -17.16
CA GLY A 88 3.16 -1.31 -16.92
C GLY A 88 3.02 -1.62 -15.43
N GLY A 89 4.13 -1.68 -14.71
CA GLY A 89 4.14 -1.89 -13.25
C GLY A 89 3.42 -0.77 -12.48
N GLN A 90 3.53 0.48 -12.93
CA GLN A 90 2.76 1.60 -12.39
C GLN A 90 1.25 1.38 -12.54
N TYR A 91 0.81 0.96 -13.73
CA TYR A 91 -0.61 0.68 -13.98
C TYR A 91 -1.14 -0.46 -13.11
N GLU A 92 -0.40 -1.56 -13.01
CA GLU A 92 -0.79 -2.72 -12.19
C GLU A 92 -0.91 -2.35 -10.71
N LEU A 93 0.06 -1.60 -10.18
CA LEU A 93 0.04 -1.12 -8.80
C LEU A 93 -1.18 -0.22 -8.53
N MET A 94 -1.48 0.74 -9.42
CA MET A 94 -2.66 1.60 -9.26
C MET A 94 -3.97 0.82 -9.34
N ARG A 95 -4.05 -0.19 -10.21
CA ARG A 95 -5.22 -1.07 -10.33
C ARG A 95 -5.49 -1.82 -9.02
N GLU A 96 -4.44 -2.36 -8.39
CA GLU A 96 -4.59 -3.06 -7.10
C GLU A 96 -4.99 -2.11 -5.98
N LEU A 97 -4.41 -0.90 -5.91
CA LEU A 97 -4.81 0.12 -4.95
C LEU A 97 -6.27 0.52 -5.10
N LEU A 98 -6.76 0.68 -6.34
CA LEU A 98 -8.17 0.96 -6.61
C LEU A 98 -9.07 -0.19 -6.15
N ALA A 99 -8.69 -1.44 -6.44
CA ALA A 99 -9.45 -2.62 -6.04
C ALA A 99 -9.49 -2.82 -4.51
N LEU A 100 -8.42 -2.49 -3.80
CA LEU A 100 -8.39 -2.51 -2.33
C LEU A 100 -9.23 -1.37 -1.75
N SER A 101 -9.06 -0.16 -2.29
CA SER A 101 -9.77 1.03 -1.81
C SER A 101 -11.28 0.89 -1.98
N SER A 102 -11.74 0.34 -3.11
CA SER A 102 -13.16 0.18 -3.38
C SER A 102 -13.86 -0.69 -2.34
N GLN A 103 -13.21 -1.72 -1.81
CA GLN A 103 -13.77 -2.60 -0.76
C GLN A 103 -14.13 -1.84 0.52
N PHE A 104 -13.40 -0.78 0.85
CA PHE A 104 -13.69 0.05 2.02
C PHE A 104 -14.89 0.98 1.83
N PHE A 105 -15.24 1.31 0.58
CA PHE A 105 -16.36 2.20 0.27
C PHE A 105 -17.67 1.45 -0.04
N VAL A 106 -17.68 0.12 0.00
CA VAL A 106 -18.91 -0.69 -0.15
C VAL A 106 -19.77 -0.67 1.13
N ARG A 107 -19.18 -0.37 2.29
CA ARG A 107 -19.91 -0.20 3.56
C ARG A 107 -19.68 1.19 4.13
N VAL A 108 -20.75 1.97 4.28
CA VAL A 108 -20.68 3.27 4.94
C VAL A 108 -20.52 3.05 6.45
N PRO A 109 -19.48 3.60 7.09
CA PRO A 109 -19.36 3.55 8.53
C PRO A 109 -20.58 4.22 9.19
N GLY A 110 -21.44 3.42 9.82
CA GLY A 110 -22.67 3.88 10.48
C GLY A 110 -23.99 3.48 9.80
N GLU A 111 -23.97 2.75 8.68
CA GLU A 111 -25.21 2.25 8.03
C GLU A 111 -25.57 0.79 8.39
N ASP A 112 -24.75 0.07 9.16
CA ASP A 112 -25.07 -1.27 9.68
C ASP A 112 -25.65 -1.23 11.11
N SER A 113 -26.37 -0.16 11.47
CA SER A 113 -27.15 -0.11 12.71
C SER A 113 -28.59 0.23 12.37
N ASP A 114 -29.35 -0.77 11.92
CA ASP A 114 -30.78 -0.96 12.21
C ASP A 114 -31.36 -2.05 11.30
N GLU A 115 -30.96 -3.32 11.47
CA GLU A 115 -31.81 -4.45 11.06
C GLU A 115 -31.80 -5.54 12.13
N ASN A 116 -32.81 -5.44 13.02
CA ASN A 116 -33.49 -6.44 13.87
C ASN A 116 -32.68 -7.48 14.66
#